data_AF-A0A059LFA6-F1
#
_entry.id   AF-A0A059LFA6-F1
#
_cell.length_a   1.000
_cell.length_b   1.000
_cell.length_c   1.000
_cell.angle_alpha   90.00
_cell.angle_beta   90.00
_cell.angle_gamma   90.00
#
_symmetry.space_group_name_H-M   'P 1'
#
loop_
_entity.id
_entity.type
_entity.pdbx_description
1 polymer ?
#
loop_
_entity_poly.entity_id
_entity_poly.type
_entity_poly.pdbx_seq_one_letter_code
_entity_poly.pdbx_strand_id
1 'polypeptide(L)'
;MARHTSTLANALQFEAASALALTAQELGLSHPQALASLRLCFKLANAAAKTCGSNKNKPAAAQPLISPVFRGMVSWVNTAATPAAYSLIQSVQQGMQENADAGNNADAGPDPKQRKLKRGSAQRVSQESRLIPELVFCIEDYERQLLKLSKTGKLNLMVTAKRAVNRDFRLQLSA
;
A
#
# COMPACT_ATOMS: atom_id res chain seq x y z
N MET A 1 5.55 7.41 -31.06
CA MET A 1 6.24 8.27 -30.07
C MET A 1 5.47 8.49 -28.76
N ALA A 2 4.18 8.16 -28.64
CA ALA A 2 3.37 8.42 -27.42
C ALA A 2 3.64 7.52 -26.18
N ARG A 3 4.35 6.39 -26.32
CA ARG A 3 4.54 5.43 -25.21
C ARG A 3 5.63 5.84 -24.21
N HIS A 4 6.64 6.59 -24.66
CA HIS A 4 7.77 7.02 -23.82
C HIS A 4 7.43 8.19 -22.89
N THR A 5 6.55 9.10 -23.31
CA THR A 5 6.10 10.22 -22.48
C THR A 5 5.25 9.76 -21.30
N SER A 6 4.45 8.70 -21.48
CA SER A 6 3.66 8.08 -20.42
C SER A 6 4.54 7.37 -19.37
N THR A 7 5.67 6.79 -19.78
CA THR A 7 6.57 6.08 -18.85
C THR A 7 7.26 7.04 -17.88
N LEU A 8 7.68 8.21 -18.36
CA LEU A 8 8.31 9.24 -17.52
C LEU A 8 7.31 9.91 -16.57
N ALA A 9 6.09 10.19 -17.03
CA ALA A 9 5.03 10.72 -16.18
C ALA A 9 4.67 9.74 -15.05
N ASN A 10 4.58 8.44 -15.34
CA ASN A 10 4.33 7.41 -14.33
C ASN A 10 5.50 7.25 -13.37
N ALA A 11 6.75 7.40 -13.83
CA ALA A 11 7.94 7.35 -12.98
C ALA A 11 8.01 8.56 -12.02
N LEU A 12 7.72 9.77 -12.50
CA LEU A 12 7.64 10.97 -11.67
C LEU A 12 6.48 10.90 -10.66
N GLN A 13 5.32 10.39 -11.08
CA GLN A 13 4.21 10.15 -10.16
C GLN A 13 4.53 9.06 -9.13
N PHE A 14 5.29 8.05 -9.52
CA PHE A 14 5.78 7.02 -8.61
C PHE A 14 6.79 7.60 -7.62
N GLU A 15 7.74 8.42 -8.07
CA GLU A 15 8.72 9.10 -7.23
C GLU A 15 8.06 10.10 -6.26
N ALA A 16 7.06 10.84 -6.72
CA ALA A 16 6.24 11.71 -5.88
C ALA A 16 5.41 10.90 -4.88
N ALA A 17 4.80 9.79 -5.29
CA ALA A 17 4.00 8.92 -4.43
C ALA A 17 4.86 8.14 -3.43
N SER A 18 6.09 7.76 -3.80
CA SER A 18 7.05 7.07 -2.94
C SER A 18 7.62 8.01 -1.88
N ALA A 19 7.94 9.24 -2.29
CA ALA A 19 8.28 10.32 -1.37
C ALA A 19 7.13 10.58 -0.39
N LEU A 20 5.89 10.78 -0.89
CA LEU A 20 4.71 10.99 -0.05
C LEU A 20 4.40 9.81 0.89
N ALA A 21 4.64 8.57 0.46
CA ALA A 21 4.39 7.38 1.26
C ALA A 21 5.37 7.27 2.44
N LEU A 22 6.65 7.62 2.23
CA LEU A 22 7.66 7.63 3.30
C LEU A 22 7.51 8.87 4.18
N THR A 23 7.25 10.05 3.61
CA THR A 23 7.09 11.29 4.37
C THR A 23 5.75 11.38 5.09
N ALA A 24 4.72 10.61 4.71
CA ALA A 24 3.44 10.62 5.44
C ALA A 24 3.58 10.14 6.89
N GLN A 25 4.56 9.29 7.18
CA GLN A 25 4.86 8.84 8.52
C GLN A 25 5.63 9.89 9.34
N GLU A 26 6.37 10.79 8.67
CA GLU A 26 7.17 11.86 9.31
C GLU A 26 6.47 13.23 9.36
N LEU A 27 5.52 13.52 8.46
CA LEU A 27 4.85 14.83 8.32
C LEU A 27 3.56 14.97 9.14
N GLY A 28 3.19 13.98 9.96
CA GLY A 28 1.98 14.04 10.79
C GLY A 28 0.67 14.05 9.98
N LEU A 29 0.66 13.46 8.78
CA LEU A 29 -0.55 13.33 7.97
C LEU A 29 -1.56 12.40 8.65
N SER A 30 -2.85 12.70 8.44
CA SER A 30 -3.95 11.89 9.00
C SER A 30 -3.91 10.46 8.46
N HIS A 31 -4.10 9.44 9.30
CA HIS A 31 -4.13 8.02 8.92
C HIS A 31 -4.88 7.71 7.60
N PRO A 32 -6.11 8.20 7.35
CA PRO A 32 -6.80 7.97 6.08
C PRO A 32 -6.08 8.56 4.85
N GLN A 33 -5.38 9.69 4.99
CA GLN A 33 -4.62 10.29 3.89
C GLN A 33 -3.39 9.45 3.55
N ALA A 34 -2.68 8.95 4.57
CA ALA A 34 -1.54 8.06 4.39
C ALA A 34 -1.94 6.71 3.76
N LEU A 35 -3.08 6.15 4.16
CA LEU A 35 -3.62 4.93 3.54
C LEU A 35 -3.98 5.17 2.06
N ALA A 36 -4.58 6.32 1.75
CA ALA A 36 -4.95 6.68 0.38
C ALA A 36 -3.74 6.90 -0.54
N SER A 37 -2.67 7.54 -0.06
CA SER A 37 -1.44 7.76 -0.84
C SER A 37 -0.72 6.44 -1.12
N LEU A 38 -0.60 5.56 -0.12
CA LEU A 38 -0.06 4.21 -0.32
C LEU A 38 -0.87 3.41 -1.33
N ARG A 39 -2.21 3.47 -1.25
CA ARG A 39 -3.09 2.81 -2.22
C ARG A 39 -2.82 3.30 -3.65
N LEU A 40 -2.62 4.61 -3.83
CA LEU A 40 -2.27 5.18 -5.14
C LEU A 40 -0.89 4.68 -5.62
N CYS A 41 0.10 4.64 -4.74
CA CYS A 41 1.44 4.11 -5.04
C CYS A 41 1.37 2.67 -5.58
N PHE A 42 0.63 1.77 -4.93
CA PHE A 42 0.46 0.39 -5.40
C PHE A 42 -0.29 0.30 -6.73
N LYS A 43 -1.30 1.16 -6.95
CA LYS A 43 -1.99 1.23 -8.26
C LYS A 43 -1.06 1.66 -9.39
N LEU A 44 -0.21 2.65 -9.15
CA LEU A 44 0.79 3.12 -10.13
C LEU A 44 1.85 2.06 -10.39
N ALA A 45 2.37 1.42 -9.34
CA ALA A 45 3.34 0.33 -9.46
C ALA A 45 2.77 -0.85 -10.27
N ASN A 46 1.49 -1.18 -10.07
CA ASN A 46 0.80 -2.23 -10.82
C ASN A 46 0.53 -1.83 -12.28
N ALA A 47 0.18 -0.57 -12.54
CA ALA A 47 0.06 -0.05 -13.91
C ALA A 47 1.41 -0.16 -14.65
N ALA A 48 2.51 0.26 -14.01
CA ALA A 48 3.85 0.11 -14.54
C ALA A 48 4.19 -1.37 -14.83
N ALA A 49 3.89 -2.28 -13.90
CA ALA A 49 4.07 -3.72 -14.10
C ALA A 49 3.29 -4.25 -15.31
N LYS A 50 2.03 -3.83 -15.51
CA LYS A 50 1.22 -4.20 -16.68
C LYS A 50 1.85 -3.68 -17.98
N THR A 51 2.38 -2.46 -18.01
CA THR A 51 3.06 -1.93 -19.21
C THR A 51 4.32 -2.71 -19.58
N CYS A 52 5.06 -3.22 -18.59
CA CYS A 52 6.25 -4.05 -18.84
C CYS A 52 5.91 -5.46 -19.35
N GLY A 53 4.72 -6.00 -19.02
CA GLY A 53 4.32 -7.36 -19.38
C GLY A 53 3.54 -7.54 -20.67
N SER A 54 3.17 -6.45 -21.36
CA SER A 54 2.03 -6.50 -22.28
C SER A 54 2.33 -6.97 -23.72
N ASN A 55 3.46 -7.63 -24.01
CA ASN A 55 3.78 -8.03 -25.38
C ASN A 55 3.65 -9.54 -25.62
N LYS A 56 2.39 -10.03 -25.67
CA LYS A 56 2.05 -11.45 -25.90
C LYS A 56 2.44 -11.97 -27.30
N ASN A 57 2.72 -11.08 -28.26
CA ASN A 57 2.98 -11.43 -29.66
C ASN A 57 4.49 -11.42 -30.04
N LYS A 58 5.41 -11.27 -29.09
CA LYS A 58 6.85 -11.24 -29.40
C LYS A 58 7.49 -12.62 -29.18
N PRO A 59 8.30 -13.14 -30.12
CA PRO A 59 8.99 -14.42 -29.96
C PRO A 59 9.88 -14.44 -28.71
N ALA A 60 10.04 -15.61 -28.10
CA ALA A 60 10.74 -15.81 -26.82
C ALA A 60 12.20 -15.33 -26.79
N ALA A 61 12.84 -15.14 -27.95
CA ALA A 61 14.17 -14.55 -28.09
C ALA A 61 14.21 -13.02 -27.93
N ALA A 62 13.06 -12.34 -28.03
CA ALA A 62 12.91 -10.89 -27.96
C ALA A 62 12.09 -10.43 -26.74
N GLN A 63 11.99 -11.28 -25.69
CA GLN A 63 11.30 -10.93 -24.45
C GLN A 63 11.86 -9.59 -23.93
N PRO A 64 11.00 -8.64 -23.55
CA PRO A 64 11.47 -7.34 -23.12
C PRO A 64 12.35 -7.53 -21.89
N LEU A 65 13.65 -7.23 -22.01
CA LEU A 65 14.53 -7.10 -20.87
C LEU A 65 13.84 -6.13 -19.91
N ILE A 66 13.45 -6.63 -18.74
CA ILE A 66 12.84 -5.80 -17.71
C ILE A 66 13.83 -4.67 -17.39
N SER A 67 13.39 -3.42 -17.52
CA SER A 67 14.26 -2.26 -17.35
C SER A 67 14.91 -2.27 -15.95
N PRO A 68 16.21 -1.93 -15.81
CA PRO A 68 16.85 -1.78 -14.51
C PRO A 68 16.15 -0.74 -13.62
N VAL A 69 15.58 0.32 -14.20
CA VAL A 69 14.78 1.32 -13.47
C VAL A 69 13.54 0.68 -12.84
N PHE A 70 12.84 -0.17 -13.59
CA PHE A 70 11.69 -0.90 -13.06
C PHE A 70 12.09 -1.89 -11.96
N ARG A 71 13.27 -2.53 -12.07
CA ARG A 71 13.79 -3.37 -10.98
C ARG A 71 14.09 -2.57 -9.72
N GLY A 72 14.69 -1.39 -9.85
CA GLY A 72 14.92 -0.48 -8.73
C GLY A 72 13.60 -0.08 -8.06
N MET A 73 12.59 0.27 -8.87
CA MET A 73 11.24 0.56 -8.43
C MET A 73 10.63 -0.61 -7.64
N VAL A 74 10.64 -1.82 -8.21
CA VAL A 74 10.14 -3.04 -7.55
C VAL A 74 10.87 -3.32 -6.25
N SER A 75 12.21 -3.19 -6.25
CA SER A 75 13.00 -3.35 -5.03
C SER A 75 12.55 -2.40 -3.95
N TRP A 76 12.40 -1.11 -4.27
CA TRP A 76 11.94 -0.11 -3.32
C TRP A 76 10.51 -0.39 -2.82
N VAL A 77 9.57 -0.78 -3.69
CA VAL A 77 8.21 -1.15 -3.26
C VAL A 77 8.27 -2.29 -2.26
N ASN A 78 9.04 -3.32 -2.56
CA ASN A 78 9.17 -4.52 -1.74
C ASN A 78 9.87 -4.26 -0.39
N THR A 79 10.91 -3.42 -0.35
CA THR A 79 11.73 -3.20 0.85
C THR A 79 11.28 -2.02 1.71
N ALA A 80 10.57 -1.04 1.13
CA ALA A 80 10.15 0.19 1.81
C ALA A 80 8.63 0.33 1.85
N ALA A 81 7.96 0.38 0.70
CA ALA A 81 6.51 0.70 0.65
C ALA A 81 5.64 -0.38 1.30
N THR A 82 5.90 -1.65 1.01
CA THR A 82 5.13 -2.77 1.56
C THR A 82 5.25 -2.88 3.08
N PRO A 83 6.46 -2.83 3.69
CA PRO A 83 6.60 -2.76 5.14
C PRO A 83 5.96 -1.53 5.78
N ALA A 84 6.08 -0.35 5.15
CA ALA A 84 5.44 0.88 5.63
C ALA A 84 3.92 0.76 5.64
N ALA A 85 3.33 0.19 4.58
CA ALA A 85 1.89 -0.04 4.51
C ALA A 85 1.38 -0.94 5.63
N TYR A 86 2.07 -2.06 5.90
CA TYR A 86 1.68 -2.95 6.99
C TYR A 86 1.92 -2.37 8.39
N SER A 87 2.93 -1.51 8.55
CA SER A 87 3.17 -0.81 9.81
C SER A 87 2.06 0.20 10.09
N LEU A 88 1.62 0.94 9.06
CA LEU A 88 0.50 1.87 9.16
C LEU A 88 -0.83 1.16 9.43
N ILE A 89 -1.10 0.04 8.75
CA ILE A 89 -2.31 -0.76 9.03
C ILE A 89 -2.31 -1.20 10.49
N GLN A 90 -1.16 -1.66 11.01
CA GLN A 90 -1.05 -2.07 12.41
C GLN A 90 -1.29 -0.91 13.38
N SER A 91 -0.72 0.28 13.14
CA SER A 91 -0.94 1.44 14.00
C SER A 91 -2.41 1.87 14.01
N VAL A 92 -3.07 1.82 12.85
CA VAL A 92 -4.50 2.14 12.73
C VAL A 92 -5.35 1.12 13.49
N GLN A 93 -5.07 -0.17 13.34
CA GLN A 93 -5.79 -1.24 14.05
C GLN A 93 -5.62 -1.13 15.58
N GLN A 94 -4.42 -0.80 16.07
CA GLN A 94 -4.17 -0.57 17.50
C GLN A 94 -4.99 0.62 18.02
N GLY A 95 -5.00 1.74 17.28
CA GLY A 95 -5.82 2.91 17.64
C GLY A 95 -7.32 2.64 17.60
N MET A 96 -7.81 1.78 16.71
CA MET A 96 -9.23 1.36 16.68
C MET A 96 -9.61 0.54 17.92
N GLN A 97 -8.72 -0.32 18.41
CA GLN A 97 -8.95 -1.15 19.60
C GLN A 97 -9.04 -0.30 20.88
N GLU A 98 -8.11 0.63 21.08
CA GLU A 98 -8.11 1.54 22.25
C GLU A 98 -9.38 2.40 22.32
N ASN A 99 -9.89 2.86 21.18
CA ASN A 99 -11.14 3.63 21.12
C ASN A 99 -12.40 2.78 21.38
N ALA A 100 -12.37 1.48 21.06
CA ALA A 100 -13.48 0.57 21.32
C ALA A 100 -13.61 0.26 22.82
N ASP A 101 -12.49 0.04 23.52
CA ASP A 101 -12.47 -0.25 24.96
C ASP A 101 -12.87 0.98 25.81
N ALA A 102 -12.55 2.20 25.36
CA ALA A 102 -12.99 3.44 25.99
C ALA A 102 -14.50 3.74 25.81
N GLY A 103 -15.17 3.10 24.84
CA GLY A 103 -16.59 3.29 24.54
C GLY A 103 -17.55 2.59 25.50
N ASN A 104 -17.08 1.61 26.27
CA ASN A 104 -17.91 0.83 27.21
C ASN A 104 -18.06 1.48 28.61
N ASN A 105 -17.29 2.53 28.92
CA ASN A 105 -17.37 3.27 30.17
C ASN A 105 -17.57 4.77 29.92
N ALA A 106 -18.76 5.21 29.51
CA ALA A 106 -19.11 6.64 29.56
C ALA A 106 -20.62 6.85 29.49
N ASP A 107 -21.23 6.95 30.67
CA ASP A 107 -22.43 7.76 30.88
C ASP A 107 -22.24 9.15 30.24
N ALA A 108 -23.19 9.55 29.41
CA ALA A 108 -23.03 10.64 28.45
C ALA A 108 -23.30 12.00 29.10
N GLY A 109 -22.24 12.72 29.49
CA GLY A 109 -22.34 14.15 29.81
C GLY A 109 -22.73 15.01 28.58
N PRO A 110 -23.39 16.18 28.75
CA PRO A 110 -24.14 16.86 27.69
C PRO A 110 -23.31 17.82 26.81
N ASP A 111 -21.98 17.81 26.88
CA ASP A 111 -21.15 18.82 26.21
C ASP A 111 -21.11 18.66 24.67
N PRO A 112 -21.54 19.68 23.89
CA PRO A 112 -21.58 19.60 22.42
C PRO A 112 -20.19 19.53 21.77
N LYS A 113 -19.13 19.99 22.47
CA LYS A 113 -17.74 19.93 21.98
C LYS A 113 -17.21 18.49 22.00
N GLN A 114 -17.55 17.70 23.02
CA GLN A 114 -17.21 16.28 23.12
C GLN A 114 -17.97 15.44 22.08
N ARG A 115 -19.23 15.79 21.76
CA ARG A 115 -20.02 15.14 20.70
C ARG A 115 -19.43 15.35 19.30
N LYS A 116 -18.89 16.53 18.98
CA LYS A 116 -18.20 16.81 17.70
C LYS A 116 -16.90 16.03 17.57
N LEU A 117 -16.12 15.93 18.64
CA LEU A 117 -14.89 15.13 18.68
C LEU A 117 -15.16 13.64 18.45
N LYS A 118 -16.18 13.07 19.12
CA LYS A 118 -16.62 11.67 18.92
C LYS A 118 -17.16 11.38 17.52
N ARG A 119 -17.88 12.33 16.89
CA ARG A 119 -18.34 12.21 15.50
C ARG A 119 -17.19 12.23 14.49
N GLY A 120 -16.18 13.07 14.72
CA GLY A 120 -14.97 13.13 13.91
C GLY A 120 -14.12 11.86 13.99
N SER A 121 -14.01 11.25 15.17
CA SER A 121 -13.31 9.96 15.33
C SER A 121 -14.07 8.80 14.67
N ALA A 122 -15.39 8.72 14.84
CA ALA A 122 -16.21 7.69 14.20
C ALA A 122 -16.14 7.73 12.66
N GLN A 123 -16.11 8.93 12.06
CA GLN A 123 -15.96 9.09 10.62
C GLN A 123 -14.58 8.63 10.11
N ARG A 124 -13.51 8.86 10.89
CA ARG A 124 -12.15 8.37 10.56
C ARG A 124 -12.08 6.85 10.62
N VAL A 125 -12.60 6.25 11.69
CA VAL A 125 -12.70 4.80 11.87
C VAL A 125 -13.46 4.15 10.70
N SER A 126 -14.58 4.75 10.25
CA SER A 126 -15.34 4.26 9.10
C SER A 126 -14.60 4.39 7.76
N GLN A 127 -13.75 5.41 7.59
CA GLN A 127 -12.92 5.54 6.40
C GLN A 127 -11.79 4.52 6.41
N GLU A 128 -11.13 4.33 7.55
CA GLU A 128 -10.05 3.37 7.75
C GLU A 128 -10.53 1.93 7.53
N SER A 129 -11.70 1.57 8.05
CA SER A 129 -12.29 0.23 7.85
C SER A 129 -12.60 -0.09 6.39
N ARG A 130 -12.83 0.93 5.54
CA ARG A 130 -12.96 0.78 4.09
C ARG A 130 -11.62 0.78 3.37
N LEU A 131 -10.69 1.67 3.74
CA LEU A 131 -9.44 1.88 3.04
C LEU A 131 -8.43 0.75 3.27
N ILE A 132 -8.42 0.11 4.44
CA ILE A 132 -7.49 -0.98 4.75
C ILE A 132 -7.72 -2.19 3.81
N PRO A 133 -8.94 -2.75 3.65
CA PRO A 133 -9.18 -3.83 2.69
C PRO A 133 -8.81 -3.46 1.26
N GLU A 134 -9.12 -2.23 0.82
CA GLU A 134 -8.79 -1.75 -0.52
C GLU A 134 -7.27 -1.66 -0.75
N LEU A 135 -6.52 -1.19 0.27
CA LEU A 135 -5.05 -1.14 0.22
C LEU A 135 -4.46 -2.55 0.13
N VAL A 136 -4.91 -3.47 0.98
CA VAL A 136 -4.46 -4.87 0.96
C VAL A 136 -4.72 -5.50 -0.41
N PHE A 137 -5.91 -5.29 -0.99
CA PHE A 137 -6.23 -5.78 -2.33
C PHE A 137 -5.28 -5.22 -3.40
N CYS A 138 -4.93 -3.93 -3.32
CA CYS A 138 -3.98 -3.31 -4.26
C CYS A 138 -2.57 -3.89 -4.14
N ILE A 139 -2.10 -4.18 -2.91
CA ILE A 139 -0.83 -4.86 -2.66
C ILE A 139 -0.85 -6.25 -3.30
N GLU A 140 -1.89 -7.03 -3.07
CA GLU A 140 -2.00 -8.38 -3.62
C GLU A 140 -2.11 -8.40 -5.15
N ASP A 141 -2.86 -7.48 -5.75
CA ASP A 141 -2.96 -7.42 -7.21
C ASP A 141 -1.60 -7.08 -7.85
N TYR A 142 -0.83 -6.21 -7.18
CA TYR A 142 0.55 -5.93 -7.57
C TYR A 142 1.46 -7.16 -7.47
N GLU A 143 1.44 -7.89 -6.33
CA GLU A 143 2.22 -9.12 -6.15
C GLU A 143 1.84 -10.20 -7.18
N ARG A 144 0.54 -10.40 -7.43
CA ARG A 144 0.04 -11.31 -8.46
C ARG A 144 0.57 -10.93 -9.85
N GLN A 145 0.63 -9.63 -10.15
CA GLN A 145 1.16 -9.16 -11.42
C GLN A 145 2.68 -9.38 -11.52
N LEU A 146 3.45 -9.12 -10.46
CA LEU A 146 4.89 -9.39 -10.42
C LEU A 146 5.21 -10.87 -10.58
N LEU A 147 4.42 -11.77 -9.98
CA LEU A 147 4.55 -13.21 -10.16
C LEU A 147 4.34 -13.63 -11.62
N LYS A 148 3.32 -13.08 -12.30
CA LYS A 148 3.09 -13.32 -13.73
C LYS A 148 4.27 -12.85 -14.56
N LEU A 149 4.77 -11.64 -14.30
CA LEU A 149 5.94 -11.08 -14.98
C LEU A 149 7.21 -11.90 -14.74
N SER A 150 7.41 -12.39 -13.51
CA SER A 150 8.58 -13.18 -13.16
C SER A 150 8.63 -14.48 -13.96
N LYS A 151 7.46 -15.12 -14.15
CA LYS A 151 7.33 -16.31 -15.00
C LYS A 151 7.65 -16.02 -16.46
N THR A 152 7.13 -14.92 -17.02
CA THR A 152 7.37 -14.54 -18.42
C THR A 152 8.82 -14.10 -18.67
N GLY A 153 9.39 -13.33 -17.74
CA GLY A 153 10.74 -12.76 -17.85
C GLY A 153 11.86 -13.67 -17.36
N LYS A 154 11.55 -14.87 -16.83
CA LYS A 154 12.52 -15.80 -16.20
C LYS A 154 13.43 -15.11 -15.16
N LEU A 155 12.91 -14.11 -14.47
CA LEU A 155 13.63 -13.28 -13.48
C LEU A 155 12.77 -13.21 -12.23
N ASN A 156 13.34 -13.48 -11.06
CA ASN A 156 12.59 -13.43 -9.81
C ASN A 156 12.47 -11.97 -9.31
N LEU A 157 11.33 -11.33 -9.59
CA LEU A 157 11.06 -9.95 -9.14
C LEU A 157 10.60 -9.87 -7.68
N MET A 158 10.23 -10.99 -7.08
CA MET A 158 9.77 -11.07 -5.68
C MET A 158 10.92 -11.40 -4.73
N VAL A 159 12.17 -11.50 -5.21
CA VAL A 159 13.34 -11.86 -4.38
C VAL A 159 13.59 -10.90 -3.23
N THR A 160 13.31 -9.61 -3.42
CA THR A 160 13.48 -8.57 -2.39
C THR A 160 12.25 -8.40 -1.51
N ALA A 161 11.13 -9.08 -1.83
CA ALA A 161 9.93 -9.01 -1.02
C ALA A 161 10.09 -9.86 0.24
N LYS A 162 10.03 -9.19 1.39
CA LYS A 162 9.90 -9.90 2.66
C LYS A 162 8.45 -10.32 2.84
N ARG A 163 8.25 -11.56 3.31
CA ARG A 163 6.91 -12.05 3.69
C ARG A 163 6.39 -11.16 4.83
N ALA A 164 5.29 -10.46 4.60
CA ALA A 164 4.72 -9.61 5.63
C ALA A 164 4.04 -10.48 6.70
N VAL A 165 4.60 -10.48 7.92
CA VAL A 165 4.11 -11.28 9.06
C VAL A 165 2.79 -10.72 9.62
N ASN A 166 2.45 -9.46 9.32
CA ASN A 166 1.22 -8.82 9.78
C ASN A 166 -0.06 -9.39 9.14
N ARG A 167 0.06 -10.29 8.16
CA ARG A 167 -1.08 -11.03 7.56
C ARG A 167 -1.30 -12.40 8.19
N ASP A 168 -0.34 -12.91 8.95
CA ASP A 168 -0.43 -14.20 9.60
C ASP A 168 -1.16 -14.05 10.94
N PHE A 169 -1.91 -15.08 11.34
CA PHE A 169 -2.60 -15.10 12.62
C PHE A 169 -1.58 -14.91 13.75
N ARG A 170 -1.73 -13.84 14.54
CA ARG A 170 -0.99 -13.69 15.80
C ARG A 170 -1.63 -14.60 16.83
N LEU A 171 -1.02 -15.75 17.10
CA LEU A 171 -1.42 -16.61 18.20
C LEU A 171 -1.09 -15.89 19.51
N GLN A 172 -2.11 -15.44 20.23
CA GLN A 172 -1.96 -14.99 21.61
C GLN A 172 -1.84 -16.23 22.49
N LEU A 173 -0.62 -16.60 22.85
CA LEU A 173 -0.38 -17.55 23.94
C LEU A 173 -0.65 -16.79 25.25
N SER A 174 -1.87 -16.94 25.79
CA SER A 174 -2.18 -16.53 27.15
C SER A 174 -1.42 -17.45 28.10
N ALA A 175 -0.42 -16.89 28.81
CA ALA A 175 0.27 -17.55 29.92
C ALA A 175 -0.58 -17.50 31.19
#